data_AF-A0A520FLX9-F1
#
_entry.id   AF-A0A520FLX9-F1
#
_cell.length_a   1.000
_cell.length_b   1.000
_cell.length_c   1.000
_cell.angle_alpha   90.00
_cell.angle_beta   90.00
_cell.angle_gamma   90.00
#
_symmetry.space_group_name_H-M   'P 1'
#
loop_
_entity.id
_entity.type
_entity.pdbx_description
1 polymer ?
#
loop_
_entity_poly.entity_id
_entity_poly.type
_entity_poly.pdbx_seq_one_letter_code
_entity_poly.pdbx_strand_id
1 'polypeptide(L)'
;MRPRLAAVLAGIVLVVAACGDESTTPVDSPDDVVAGYSVPESVNYNVRWSADPGIDLLRGPSVAVRAYMESYYLAIHGHALSAGYPGFAEATSRQRDRVDFDHSSDPEPERLVGTQFEHLLHMTPTEDGWFVTVCSGNYSVMAEKDGRFFNLTGRSPQAETLRIVAPDQALSNTPELSVAEGAERAPSADVFAGWKVVEHLQAARDQSAYSECDSRMPDARETRPEKANLPHDTPYPTLAPYPGWPRYDEN
;
A
#
# COMPACT_ATOMS: atom_id res chain seq x y z
N MET A 1 -85.45 -17.06 -14.38
CA MET A 1 -84.86 -18.09 -15.26
C MET A 1 -83.47 -17.62 -15.70
N ARG A 2 -82.45 -18.36 -15.26
CA ARG A 2 -81.03 -18.46 -15.69
C ARG A 2 -80.26 -17.21 -16.21
N PRO A 3 -79.15 -16.81 -15.56
CA PRO A 3 -78.16 -15.91 -16.14
C PRO A 3 -77.23 -16.67 -17.10
N ARG A 4 -76.66 -15.99 -18.11
CA ARG A 4 -75.52 -16.48 -18.89
C ARG A 4 -74.29 -15.63 -18.54
N LEU A 5 -73.31 -16.27 -17.89
CA LEU A 5 -71.96 -15.77 -17.72
C LEU A 5 -71.29 -15.67 -19.11
N ALA A 6 -70.63 -14.54 -19.37
CA ALA A 6 -69.58 -14.44 -20.38
C ALA A 6 -68.28 -14.15 -19.63
N ALA A 7 -67.39 -15.14 -19.58
CA ALA A 7 -66.05 -15.01 -19.03
C ALA A 7 -65.15 -14.33 -20.06
N VAL A 8 -64.51 -13.22 -19.69
CA VAL A 8 -63.43 -12.61 -20.46
C VAL A 8 -62.13 -12.92 -19.71
N LEU A 9 -61.32 -13.79 -20.31
CA LEU A 9 -59.95 -14.10 -19.91
C LEU A 9 -59.06 -12.90 -20.28
N ALA A 10 -58.61 -12.13 -19.28
CA ALA A 10 -57.53 -11.17 -19.46
C ALA A 10 -56.19 -11.88 -19.27
N GLY A 11 -55.41 -11.96 -20.35
CA GLY A 11 -54.08 -12.56 -20.35
C GLY A 11 -53.09 -11.72 -19.55
N ILE A 12 -52.37 -12.39 -18.64
CA ILE A 12 -51.24 -11.83 -17.89
C ILE A 12 -50.05 -11.75 -18.85
N VAL A 13 -49.60 -10.54 -19.18
CA VAL A 13 -48.31 -10.31 -19.83
C VAL A 13 -47.23 -10.32 -18.75
N LEU A 14 -46.45 -11.39 -18.68
CA LEU A 14 -45.24 -11.47 -17.87
C LEU A 14 -44.15 -10.61 -18.52
N VAL A 15 -43.83 -9.47 -17.89
CA VAL A 15 -42.63 -8.69 -18.20
C VAL A 15 -41.46 -9.39 -17.51
N VAL A 16 -40.60 -10.04 -18.27
CA VAL A 16 -39.33 -10.57 -17.77
C VAL A 16 -38.39 -9.38 -17.58
N ALA A 17 -38.22 -8.94 -16.33
CA ALA A 17 -37.13 -8.06 -15.97
C ALA A 17 -35.82 -8.85 -16.13
N ALA A 18 -35.08 -8.58 -17.20
CA ALA A 18 -33.70 -9.04 -17.32
C ALA A 18 -32.89 -8.27 -16.27
N CYS A 19 -32.61 -8.91 -15.14
CA CYS A 19 -31.52 -8.51 -14.28
C CYS A 19 -30.25 -8.60 -15.13
N GLY A 20 -29.68 -7.45 -15.49
CA GLY A 20 -28.31 -7.41 -15.95
C GLY A 20 -27.46 -7.87 -14.78
N ASP A 21 -26.91 -9.08 -14.87
CA ASP A 21 -25.76 -9.46 -14.07
C ASP A 21 -24.64 -8.51 -14.45
N GLU A 22 -24.38 -7.54 -13.57
CA GLU A 22 -23.11 -6.84 -13.52
C GLU A 22 -22.06 -7.90 -13.19
N SER A 23 -21.56 -8.55 -14.26
CA SER A 23 -20.46 -9.48 -14.18
C SER A 23 -19.21 -8.66 -13.86
N THR A 24 -19.03 -8.32 -12.58
CA THR A 24 -17.72 -8.05 -12.01
C THR A 24 -16.93 -9.32 -12.23
N THR A 25 -16.23 -9.36 -13.36
CA THR A 25 -15.29 -10.43 -13.65
C THR A 25 -14.20 -10.26 -12.59
N PRO A 26 -13.92 -11.27 -11.73
CA PRO A 26 -12.76 -11.22 -10.87
C PRO A 26 -11.55 -10.95 -11.76
N VAL A 27 -10.82 -9.88 -11.47
CA VAL A 27 -9.52 -9.63 -12.09
C VAL A 27 -8.65 -10.85 -11.79
N ASP A 28 -8.00 -11.37 -12.84
CA ASP A 28 -7.06 -12.50 -12.78
C ASP A 28 -6.20 -12.43 -11.52
N SER A 29 -6.12 -13.55 -10.80
CA SER A 29 -5.03 -13.76 -9.84
C SER A 29 -3.73 -13.45 -10.57
N PRO A 30 -2.81 -12.63 -10.02
CA PRO A 30 -1.51 -12.41 -10.64
C PRO A 30 -0.88 -13.78 -10.95
N ASP A 31 -0.55 -13.99 -12.23
CA ASP A 31 -0.04 -15.26 -12.78
C ASP A 31 1.21 -15.78 -12.06
N ASP A 32 1.89 -14.93 -11.28
CA ASP A 32 3.14 -15.23 -10.59
C ASP A 32 3.00 -15.08 -9.07
N VAL A 33 2.30 -16.04 -8.44
CA VAL A 33 2.48 -16.26 -6.99
C VAL A 33 3.93 -16.74 -6.79
N VAL A 34 4.75 -15.90 -6.14
CA VAL A 34 6.14 -16.23 -5.83
C VAL A 34 6.15 -17.09 -4.57
N ALA A 35 6.18 -18.41 -4.78
CA ALA A 35 6.30 -19.38 -3.70
C ALA A 35 7.52 -19.05 -2.81
N GLY A 36 7.26 -18.87 -1.51
CA GLY A 36 8.31 -18.68 -0.50
C GLY A 36 8.71 -17.24 -0.21
N TYR A 37 8.06 -16.23 -0.80
CA TYR A 37 8.26 -14.85 -0.33
C TYR A 37 7.71 -14.68 1.10
N SER A 38 8.50 -14.04 1.96
CA SER A 38 8.08 -13.61 3.29
C SER A 38 8.82 -12.33 3.68
N VAL A 39 8.14 -11.46 4.43
CA VAL A 39 8.78 -10.30 5.06
C VAL A 39 9.97 -10.77 5.94
N PRO A 40 11.12 -10.07 5.95
CA PRO A 40 12.26 -10.45 6.78
C PRO A 40 11.90 -10.66 8.25
N GLU A 41 12.48 -11.68 8.90
CA GLU A 41 12.20 -12.01 10.31
C GLU A 41 12.58 -10.89 11.28
N SER A 42 13.56 -10.05 10.91
CA SER A 42 13.96 -8.87 11.67
C SER A 42 12.89 -7.77 11.63
N VAL A 43 11.97 -7.80 10.67
CA VAL A 43 10.93 -6.78 10.50
C VAL A 43 9.59 -7.30 11.02
N ASN A 44 9.24 -6.92 12.25
CA ASN A 44 8.00 -7.28 12.95
C ASN A 44 7.07 -6.07 13.18
N TYR A 45 7.09 -5.08 12.29
CA TYR A 45 6.08 -4.03 12.24
C TYR A 45 5.11 -4.25 11.07
N ASN A 46 3.90 -3.71 11.17
CA ASN A 46 2.96 -3.67 10.03
C ASN A 46 2.77 -2.23 9.53
N VAL A 47 2.32 -2.10 8.29
CA VAL A 47 2.05 -0.82 7.66
C VAL A 47 0.55 -0.52 7.68
N ARG A 48 0.18 0.70 8.07
CA ARG A 48 -1.19 1.20 8.04
C ARG A 48 -1.29 2.46 7.21
N TRP A 49 -2.05 2.37 6.15
CA TRP A 49 -2.35 3.43 5.21
C TRP A 49 -3.62 4.18 5.55
N SER A 50 -3.60 5.46 5.22
CA SER A 50 -4.76 6.30 4.98
C SER A 50 -4.52 7.13 3.72
N ALA A 51 -5.54 7.84 3.24
CA ALA A 51 -5.39 8.71 2.08
C ALA A 51 -6.32 9.91 2.19
N ASP A 52 -5.98 10.98 1.48
CA ASP A 52 -6.86 12.14 1.35
C ASP A 52 -8.11 11.81 0.49
N PRO A 53 -9.20 12.57 0.64
CA PRO A 53 -10.47 12.27 -0.03
C PRO A 53 -10.32 12.19 -1.56
N GLY A 54 -10.93 11.16 -2.15
CA GLY A 54 -10.89 10.92 -3.60
C GLY A 54 -9.72 10.05 -4.07
N ILE A 55 -8.83 9.64 -3.16
CA ILE A 55 -7.76 8.69 -3.44
C ILE A 55 -8.17 7.31 -2.92
N ASP A 56 -8.21 6.33 -3.83
CA ASP A 56 -8.54 4.95 -3.49
C ASP A 56 -7.24 4.14 -3.31
N LEU A 57 -7.03 3.59 -2.11
CA LEU A 57 -5.85 2.80 -1.75
C LEU A 57 -5.81 1.39 -2.37
N LEU A 58 -6.92 0.92 -2.95
CA LEU A 58 -7.07 -0.44 -3.49
C LEU A 58 -7.16 -0.45 -5.02
N ARG A 59 -7.00 0.71 -5.68
CA ARG A 59 -7.15 0.86 -7.12
C ARG A 59 -6.04 1.67 -7.78
N GLY A 60 -5.86 1.38 -9.05
CA GLY A 60 -4.98 2.03 -10.02
C GLY A 60 -3.57 2.28 -9.50
N PRO A 61 -3.01 3.48 -9.72
CA PRO A 61 -1.65 3.83 -9.33
C PRO A 61 -1.39 3.73 -7.82
N SER A 62 -2.40 3.88 -6.97
CA SER A 62 -2.24 3.85 -5.51
C SER A 62 -1.72 2.50 -5.02
N VAL A 63 -2.13 1.40 -5.65
CA VAL A 63 -1.65 0.04 -5.32
C VAL A 63 -0.13 -0.03 -5.54
N ALA A 64 0.36 0.47 -6.68
CA ALA A 64 1.79 0.48 -7.00
C ALA A 64 2.58 1.38 -6.05
N VAL A 65 2.03 2.54 -5.66
CA VAL A 65 2.65 3.43 -4.65
C VAL A 65 2.79 2.72 -3.31
N ARG A 66 1.72 2.07 -2.83
CA ARG A 66 1.73 1.34 -1.57
C ARG A 66 2.76 0.21 -1.60
N ALA A 67 2.69 -0.64 -2.62
CA ALA A 67 3.62 -1.73 -2.82
C ALA A 67 5.07 -1.25 -2.84
N TYR A 68 5.34 -0.13 -3.52
CA TYR A 68 6.68 0.46 -3.57
C TYR A 68 7.14 0.95 -2.21
N MET A 69 6.34 1.76 -1.51
CA MET A 69 6.75 2.34 -0.22
C MET A 69 6.98 1.25 0.83
N GLU A 70 6.07 0.26 0.92
CA GLU A 70 6.23 -0.89 1.81
C GLU A 70 7.51 -1.68 1.44
N SER A 71 7.72 -1.98 0.16
CA SER A 71 8.92 -2.69 -0.30
C SER A 71 10.22 -1.93 -0.09
N TYR A 72 10.20 -0.61 -0.26
CA TYR A 72 11.36 0.26 -0.10
C TYR A 72 11.87 0.20 1.34
N TYR A 73 10.99 0.37 2.32
CA TYR A 73 11.37 0.28 3.72
C TYR A 73 11.77 -1.14 4.12
N LEU A 74 11.11 -2.18 3.59
CA LEU A 74 11.56 -3.57 3.79
C LEU A 74 12.96 -3.83 3.23
N ALA A 75 13.29 -3.28 2.05
CA ALA A 75 14.60 -3.43 1.45
C ALA A 75 15.69 -2.67 2.23
N ILE A 76 15.39 -1.46 2.69
CA ILE A 76 16.28 -0.68 3.57
C ILE A 76 16.51 -1.41 4.89
N HIS A 77 15.46 -1.89 5.57
CA HIS A 77 15.60 -2.53 6.88
C HIS A 77 16.11 -3.96 6.81
N GLY A 78 15.86 -4.65 5.69
CA GLY A 78 16.37 -6.00 5.43
C GLY A 78 17.80 -6.03 4.89
N HIS A 79 18.40 -4.87 4.58
CA HIS A 79 19.70 -4.75 3.90
C HIS A 79 19.79 -5.60 2.62
N ALA A 80 18.69 -5.69 1.87
CA ALA A 80 18.65 -6.47 0.63
C ALA A 80 17.54 -6.00 -0.30
N LEU A 81 17.85 -5.84 -1.59
CA LEU A 81 16.83 -5.56 -2.61
C LEU A 81 15.75 -6.63 -2.65
N SER A 82 16.11 -7.89 -2.38
CA SER A 82 15.21 -9.04 -2.37
C SER A 82 14.25 -9.10 -1.17
N ALA A 83 14.42 -8.23 -0.17
CA ALA A 83 13.46 -8.15 0.95
C ALA A 83 12.15 -7.45 0.57
N GLY A 84 12.17 -6.61 -0.48
CA GLY A 84 10.95 -6.00 -1.03
C GLY A 84 10.00 -7.02 -1.66
N TYR A 85 8.77 -6.60 -1.95
CA TYR A 85 7.74 -7.47 -2.51
C TYR A 85 8.15 -8.06 -3.88
N PRO A 86 7.54 -9.19 -4.28
CA PRO A 86 7.61 -9.66 -5.66
C PRO A 86 7.35 -8.51 -6.66
N GLY A 87 8.20 -8.39 -7.68
CA GLY A 87 8.15 -7.28 -8.65
C GLY A 87 8.92 -6.02 -8.25
N PHE A 88 9.30 -5.83 -6.98
CA PHE A 88 9.95 -4.60 -6.50
C PHE A 88 11.23 -4.27 -7.25
N ALA A 89 12.11 -5.25 -7.44
CA ALA A 89 13.37 -5.07 -8.14
C ALA A 89 13.17 -4.51 -9.56
N GLU A 90 12.13 -4.97 -10.26
CA GLU A 90 11.82 -4.56 -11.63
C GLU A 90 11.10 -3.20 -11.67
N ALA A 91 10.22 -2.93 -10.70
CA ALA A 91 9.54 -1.64 -10.52
C ALA A 91 10.51 -0.50 -10.15
N THR A 92 11.56 -0.79 -9.38
CA THR A 92 12.55 0.18 -8.88
C THR A 92 13.83 0.25 -9.72
N SER A 93 13.89 -0.44 -10.87
CA SER A 93 15.11 -0.57 -11.69
C SER A 93 15.79 0.77 -12.02
N ARG A 94 15.03 1.85 -12.19
CA ARG A 94 15.55 3.21 -12.45
C ARG A 94 16.05 3.96 -11.21
N GLN A 95 15.80 3.45 -10.00
CA GLN A 95 16.31 4.00 -8.74
C GLN A 95 17.56 3.27 -8.21
N ARG A 96 17.95 2.13 -8.81
CA ARG A 96 19.06 1.30 -8.28
C ARG A 96 20.41 2.03 -8.21
N ASP A 97 20.64 3.00 -9.09
CA ASP A 97 21.87 3.81 -9.05
C ASP A 97 21.86 4.86 -7.92
N ARG A 98 20.71 5.09 -7.27
CA ARG A 98 20.51 6.13 -6.24
C ARG A 98 20.48 5.58 -4.83
N VAL A 99 20.09 4.33 -4.66
CA VAL A 99 19.97 3.66 -3.36
C VAL A 99 20.60 2.29 -3.46
N ASP A 100 21.63 2.05 -2.65
CA ASP A 100 22.25 0.74 -2.52
C ASP A 100 21.54 -0.03 -1.40
N PHE A 101 20.61 -0.90 -1.78
CA PHE A 101 19.84 -1.71 -0.84
C PHE A 101 20.66 -2.87 -0.25
N ASP A 102 21.70 -3.33 -0.96
CA ASP A 102 22.44 -4.54 -0.62
C ASP A 102 23.69 -4.24 0.23
N HIS A 103 24.08 -2.97 0.36
CA HIS A 103 25.22 -2.56 1.17
C HIS A 103 24.80 -1.56 2.26
N SER A 104 24.45 -2.09 3.43
CA SER A 104 24.32 -1.30 4.65
C SER A 104 25.67 -1.09 5.34
N SER A 105 25.85 0.07 5.98
CA SER A 105 26.98 0.31 6.88
C SER A 105 26.89 -0.48 8.18
N ASP A 106 25.68 -0.91 8.55
CA ASP A 106 25.44 -1.75 9.72
C ASP A 106 25.43 -3.22 9.31
N PRO A 107 26.28 -4.07 9.91
CA PRO A 107 26.48 -5.44 9.45
C PRO A 107 25.27 -6.36 9.72
N GLU A 108 24.39 -6.00 10.66
CA GLU A 108 23.24 -6.80 11.07
C GLU A 108 21.96 -5.96 11.01
N PRO A 109 20.87 -6.46 10.41
CA PRO A 109 19.56 -5.80 10.45
C PRO A 109 19.08 -5.57 11.89
N GLU A 110 18.51 -4.39 12.15
CA GLU A 110 17.83 -4.12 13.42
C GLU A 110 16.58 -4.99 13.54
N ARG A 111 16.30 -5.50 14.75
CA ARG A 111 15.01 -6.13 15.05
C ARG A 111 13.97 -5.04 15.25
N LEU A 112 13.10 -4.84 14.27
CA LEU A 112 12.07 -3.81 14.27
C LEU A 112 10.72 -4.36 14.69
N VAL A 113 9.95 -3.56 15.43
CA VAL A 113 8.59 -3.88 15.88
C VAL A 113 7.72 -2.63 15.92
N GLY A 114 6.39 -2.79 15.86
CA GLY A 114 5.45 -1.68 16.03
C GLY A 114 4.57 -1.45 14.80
N THR A 115 4.29 -0.19 14.49
CA THR A 115 3.43 0.16 13.34
C THR A 115 4.04 1.32 12.56
N GLN A 116 4.21 1.16 11.26
CA GLN A 116 4.53 2.23 10.33
C GLN A 116 3.23 2.82 9.80
N PHE A 117 3.04 4.13 9.95
CA PHE A 117 1.88 4.83 9.40
C PHE A 117 2.25 5.49 8.09
N GLU A 118 1.44 5.27 7.07
CA GLU A 118 1.59 5.89 5.77
C GLU A 118 0.30 6.66 5.45
N HIS A 119 0.44 7.81 4.80
CA HIS A 119 -0.71 8.55 4.29
C HIS A 119 -0.43 9.05 2.89
N LEU A 120 -1.30 8.67 1.96
CA LEU A 120 -1.24 9.15 0.59
C LEU A 120 -1.91 10.53 0.52
N LEU A 121 -1.08 11.58 0.48
CA LEU A 121 -1.53 12.97 0.58
C LEU A 121 -2.01 13.53 -0.76
N HIS A 122 -1.20 13.39 -1.81
CA HIS A 122 -1.50 13.96 -3.14
C HIS A 122 -1.15 12.98 -4.25
N MET A 123 -1.98 12.93 -5.29
CA MET A 123 -1.67 12.28 -6.57
C MET A 123 -2.04 13.21 -7.72
N THR A 124 -1.02 13.69 -8.44
CA THR A 124 -1.20 14.58 -9.59
C THR A 124 -0.82 13.82 -10.86
N PRO A 125 -1.74 13.65 -11.83
CA PRO A 125 -1.42 12.98 -13.08
C PRO A 125 -0.36 13.76 -13.88
N THR A 126 0.49 13.02 -14.58
CA THR A 126 1.46 13.50 -15.58
C THR A 126 1.11 12.94 -16.95
N GLU A 127 1.92 13.23 -17.97
CA GLU A 127 1.72 12.70 -19.32
C GLU A 127 1.82 11.17 -19.40
N ASP A 128 2.65 10.58 -18.54
CA ASP A 128 3.02 9.16 -18.55
C ASP A 128 2.75 8.45 -17.22
N GLY A 129 2.12 9.12 -16.25
CA GLY A 129 2.13 8.64 -14.87
C GLY A 129 1.57 9.62 -13.84
N TRP A 130 2.18 9.63 -12.64
CA TRP A 130 1.76 10.47 -11.52
C TRP A 130 2.97 11.00 -10.73
N PHE A 131 2.83 12.24 -10.25
CA PHE A 131 3.57 12.72 -9.09
C PHE A 131 2.75 12.44 -7.83
N VAL A 132 3.42 11.89 -6.82
CA VAL A 132 2.77 11.44 -5.58
C VAL A 132 3.50 12.03 -4.38
N THR A 133 2.74 12.49 -3.39
CA THR A 133 3.28 12.87 -2.08
C THR A 133 2.77 11.88 -1.04
N VAL A 134 3.69 11.24 -0.32
CA VAL A 134 3.39 10.29 0.77
C VAL A 134 3.92 10.84 2.09
N CYS A 135 3.13 10.68 3.15
CA CYS A 135 3.53 11.03 4.50
C CYS A 135 3.88 9.77 5.29
N SER A 136 5.11 9.71 5.81
CA SER A 136 5.64 8.49 6.44
C SER A 136 5.89 8.73 7.94
N GLY A 137 5.07 8.08 8.75
CA GLY A 137 5.05 8.14 10.21
C GLY A 137 5.75 6.94 10.85
N ASN A 138 7.09 6.95 10.86
CA ASN A 138 7.91 5.87 11.44
C ASN A 138 8.09 5.98 12.97
N TYR A 139 7.41 6.94 13.59
CA TYR A 139 7.58 7.26 15.01
C TYR A 139 7.06 6.17 15.96
N SER A 140 6.22 5.26 15.43
CA SER A 140 5.68 4.09 16.14
C SER A 140 6.39 2.78 15.76
N VAL A 141 7.46 2.84 14.96
CA VAL A 141 8.38 1.73 14.72
C VAL A 141 9.54 1.84 15.70
N MET A 142 9.95 0.70 16.26
CA MET A 142 11.00 0.65 17.27
C MET A 142 12.03 -0.43 16.95
N ALA A 143 13.30 -0.11 17.18
CA ALA A 143 14.38 -1.08 17.24
C ALA A 143 14.43 -1.74 18.63
N GLU A 144 14.53 -3.06 18.66
CA GLU A 144 14.80 -3.85 19.86
C GLU A 144 16.31 -4.02 20.03
N LYS A 145 16.84 -3.62 21.18
CA LYS A 145 18.24 -3.78 21.54
C LYS A 145 18.37 -4.10 23.03
N ASP A 146 19.05 -5.21 23.32
CA ASP A 146 19.34 -5.66 24.69
C ASP A 146 18.09 -5.72 25.61
N GLY A 147 16.96 -6.16 25.05
CA GLY A 147 15.68 -6.26 25.75
C GLY A 147 14.96 -4.93 25.99
N ARG A 148 15.40 -3.84 25.36
CA ARG A 148 14.75 -2.52 25.37
C ARG A 148 14.35 -2.11 23.97
N PHE A 149 13.42 -1.16 23.89
CA PHE A 149 12.87 -0.68 22.63
C PHE A 149 13.18 0.81 22.44
N PHE A 150 13.54 1.19 21.21
CA PHE A 150 13.92 2.55 20.86
C PHE A 150 13.18 2.99 19.60
N ASN A 151 12.39 4.07 19.69
CA ASN A 151 11.67 4.59 18.53
C ASN A 151 12.63 5.13 17.46
N LEU A 152 12.38 4.81 16.18
CA LEU A 152 13.28 5.17 15.09
C LEU A 152 13.33 6.67 14.81
N THR A 153 12.18 7.35 14.90
CA THR A 153 12.05 8.76 14.57
C THR A 153 11.34 9.55 15.67
N GLY A 154 11.50 10.88 15.64
CA GLY A 154 10.80 11.79 16.54
C GLY A 154 9.40 12.13 16.06
N ARG A 155 8.91 13.27 16.54
CA ARG A 155 7.49 13.67 16.47
C ARG A 155 6.95 13.92 15.05
N SER A 156 7.82 14.34 14.16
CA SER A 156 7.44 14.80 12.81
C SER A 156 7.45 13.63 11.82
N PRO A 157 6.33 13.38 11.11
CA PRO A 157 6.37 12.47 9.97
C PRO A 157 7.24 13.06 8.85
N GLN A 158 7.74 12.18 7.99
CA GLN A 158 8.36 12.59 6.73
C GLN A 158 7.29 12.93 5.71
N ALA A 159 7.67 13.76 4.73
CA ALA A 159 6.92 13.97 3.51
C ALA A 159 7.86 13.61 2.35
N GLU A 160 7.44 12.67 1.51
CA GLU A 160 8.25 12.05 0.48
C GLU A 160 7.58 12.24 -0.89
N THR A 161 8.37 12.44 -1.93
CA THR A 161 7.86 12.60 -3.31
C THR A 161 8.24 11.41 -4.17
N LEU A 162 7.28 10.88 -4.91
CA LEU A 162 7.49 9.86 -5.94
C LEU A 162 7.07 10.36 -7.31
N ARG A 163 7.75 9.84 -8.35
CA ARG A 163 7.24 9.83 -9.73
C ARG A 163 7.08 8.39 -10.17
N ILE A 164 5.86 8.02 -10.53
CA ILE A 164 5.55 6.70 -11.09
C ILE A 164 5.13 6.84 -12.55
N VAL A 165 5.44 5.83 -13.36
CA VAL A 165 5.10 5.76 -14.78
C VAL A 165 4.24 4.52 -15.01
N ALA A 166 3.14 4.71 -15.74
CA ALA A 166 2.22 3.65 -16.10
C ALA A 166 2.88 2.67 -17.09
N PRO A 167 2.51 1.37 -17.07
CA PRO A 167 2.93 0.46 -18.12
C PRO A 167 2.33 0.89 -19.47
N ASP A 168 3.04 0.63 -20.57
CA ASP A 168 2.63 1.04 -21.94
C ASP A 168 1.19 0.59 -22.29
N GLN A 169 0.74 -0.53 -21.73
CA GLN A 169 -0.62 -1.07 -21.93
C GLN A 169 -1.71 -0.32 -21.15
N ALA A 170 -1.39 0.32 -20.01
CA ALA A 170 -2.37 1.06 -19.21
C ALA A 170 -2.88 2.33 -19.89
N LEU A 171 -2.19 2.82 -20.94
CA LEU A 171 -2.66 3.93 -21.78
C LEU A 171 -3.75 3.49 -22.79
N SER A 172 -4.07 2.19 -22.86
CA SER A 172 -5.06 1.61 -23.78
C SER A 172 -6.04 0.69 -23.02
N ASN A 173 -7.21 1.22 -22.59
CA ASN A 173 -8.40 0.49 -22.10
C ASN A 173 -8.19 -0.76 -21.21
N THR A 174 -7.08 -0.85 -20.48
CA THR A 174 -6.78 -1.97 -19.59
C THR A 174 -7.59 -1.81 -18.30
N PRO A 175 -8.13 -2.88 -17.69
CA PRO A 175 -8.77 -2.80 -16.39
C PRO A 175 -7.84 -2.10 -15.40
N GLU A 176 -8.37 -1.11 -14.69
CA GLU A 176 -7.62 -0.39 -13.66
C GLU A 176 -7.08 -1.39 -12.63
N LEU A 177 -5.78 -1.38 -12.37
CA LEU A 177 -5.12 -2.25 -11.37
C LEU A 177 -5.96 -2.24 -10.10
N SER A 178 -6.48 -3.37 -9.64
CA SER A 178 -7.27 -3.41 -8.41
C SER A 178 -6.91 -4.62 -7.60
N VAL A 179 -6.86 -4.44 -6.28
CA VAL A 179 -6.48 -5.47 -5.34
C VAL A 179 -7.54 -5.54 -4.25
N ALA A 180 -8.00 -6.75 -3.93
CA ALA A 180 -8.93 -6.93 -2.82
C ALA A 180 -8.25 -6.64 -1.48
N GLU A 181 -8.99 -6.07 -0.53
CA GLU A 181 -8.49 -5.95 0.84
C GLU A 181 -8.34 -7.35 1.46
N GLY A 182 -7.22 -7.59 2.13
CA GLY A 182 -6.99 -8.80 2.90
C GLY A 182 -6.37 -8.53 4.26
N ALA A 183 -5.88 -9.61 4.89
CA ALA A 183 -5.27 -9.57 6.21
C ALA A 183 -3.74 -9.74 6.17
N GLU A 184 -3.16 -10.03 5.00
CA GLU A 184 -1.74 -10.33 4.87
C GLU A 184 -0.91 -9.05 4.97
N ARG A 185 0.26 -9.16 5.61
CA ARG A 185 1.19 -8.03 5.78
C ARG A 185 2.04 -7.74 4.54
N ALA A 186 2.00 -8.63 3.55
CA ALA A 186 2.67 -8.48 2.28
C ALA A 186 1.96 -9.33 1.20
N PRO A 187 1.99 -8.91 -0.07
CA PRO A 187 1.51 -9.74 -1.16
C PRO A 187 2.53 -10.85 -1.47
N SER A 188 2.05 -12.05 -1.77
CA SER A 188 2.88 -13.15 -2.25
C SER A 188 3.04 -13.17 -3.78
N ALA A 189 2.51 -12.17 -4.47
CA ALA A 189 2.56 -12.05 -5.92
C ALA A 189 2.97 -10.63 -6.36
N ASP A 190 3.33 -10.46 -7.63
CA ASP A 190 3.64 -9.15 -8.20
C ASP A 190 2.37 -8.28 -8.27
N VAL A 191 2.31 -7.25 -7.43
CA VAL A 191 1.23 -6.24 -7.38
C VAL A 191 1.62 -4.92 -8.04
N PHE A 192 2.84 -4.83 -8.60
CA PHE A 192 3.29 -3.66 -9.35
C PHE A 192 2.72 -3.64 -10.76
N ALA A 193 2.32 -4.78 -11.32
CA ALA A 193 1.62 -4.88 -12.62
C ALA A 193 2.26 -4.01 -13.73
N GLY A 194 3.59 -4.00 -13.80
CA GLY A 194 4.37 -3.26 -14.81
C GLY A 194 4.59 -1.76 -14.51
N TRP A 195 3.99 -1.19 -13.46
CA TRP A 195 4.27 0.18 -13.02
C TRP A 195 5.71 0.36 -12.61
N LYS A 196 6.28 1.53 -12.95
CA LYS A 196 7.68 1.86 -12.66
C LYS A 196 7.80 3.06 -11.75
N VAL A 197 8.65 2.98 -10.73
CA VAL A 197 9.06 4.13 -9.93
C VAL A 197 10.34 4.69 -10.52
N VAL A 198 10.22 5.89 -11.09
CA VAL A 198 11.31 6.55 -11.83
C VAL A 198 11.94 7.69 -11.05
N GLU A 199 11.34 8.07 -9.93
CA GLU A 199 11.94 8.94 -8.93
C GLU A 199 11.34 8.67 -7.55
N HIS A 200 12.19 8.63 -6.53
CA HIS A 200 11.81 8.74 -5.13
C HIS A 200 12.76 9.70 -4.42
N LEU A 201 12.18 10.73 -3.80
CA LEU A 201 12.87 11.70 -2.96
C LEU A 201 12.33 11.56 -1.54
N GLN A 202 13.21 11.30 -0.58
CA GLN A 202 12.88 11.28 0.87
C GLN A 202 12.66 12.71 1.43
N ALA A 203 12.14 13.60 0.60
CA ALA A 203 11.78 14.97 0.92
C ALA A 203 10.68 15.42 -0.03
N ALA A 204 9.75 16.23 0.48
CA ALA A 204 8.70 16.82 -0.33
C ALA A 204 9.24 17.99 -1.14
N ARG A 205 8.81 18.08 -2.41
CA ARG A 205 9.08 19.23 -3.26
C ARG A 205 8.40 20.50 -2.76
N ASP A 206 7.18 20.35 -2.24
CA ASP A 206 6.46 21.42 -1.56
C ASP A 206 6.68 21.34 -0.04
N GLN A 207 7.11 22.44 0.56
CA GLN A 207 7.35 22.50 1.99
C GLN A 207 6.04 22.53 2.81
N SER A 208 4.90 22.91 2.23
CA SER A 208 3.61 22.84 2.93
C SER A 208 3.26 21.40 3.31
N ALA A 209 3.70 20.44 2.51
CA ALA A 209 3.41 19.02 2.68
C ALA A 209 3.83 18.51 4.06
N TYR A 210 4.90 19.02 4.67
CA TYR A 210 5.31 18.61 6.02
C TYR A 210 4.25 18.95 7.08
N SER A 211 3.64 20.13 6.99
CA SER A 211 2.57 20.55 7.90
C SER A 211 1.27 19.79 7.66
N GLU A 212 0.97 19.50 6.39
CA GLU A 212 -0.17 18.66 6.02
C GLU A 212 0.02 17.24 6.55
N CYS A 213 1.17 16.62 6.29
CA CYS A 213 1.53 15.30 6.80
C CYS A 213 1.42 15.21 8.32
N ASP A 214 1.91 16.22 9.04
CA ASP A 214 1.78 16.26 10.50
C ASP A 214 0.31 16.21 10.96
N SER A 215 -0.60 16.87 10.23
CA SER A 215 -2.04 16.88 10.51
C SER A 215 -2.79 15.62 10.08
N ARG A 216 -2.22 14.81 9.18
CA ARG A 216 -2.86 13.62 8.60
C ARG A 216 -2.51 12.31 9.30
N MET A 217 -1.44 12.29 10.09
CA MET A 217 -1.08 11.13 10.89
C MET A 217 -2.20 10.81 11.91
N PRO A 218 -2.46 9.52 12.19
CA PRO A 218 -3.57 9.10 13.02
C PRO A 218 -3.42 9.49 14.49
N ASP A 219 -2.18 9.56 14.99
CA ASP A 219 -1.89 9.98 16.36
C ASP A 219 -1.75 11.49 16.43
N ALA A 220 -2.28 12.10 17.49
CA ALA A 220 -2.04 13.51 17.77
C ALA A 220 -0.54 13.77 17.91
N ARG A 221 -0.05 14.88 17.36
CA ARG A 221 1.37 15.23 17.37
C ARG A 221 2.01 15.15 18.76
N GLU A 222 1.26 15.50 19.80
CA GLU A 222 1.72 15.60 21.19
C GLU A 222 1.84 14.25 21.87
N THR A 223 1.22 13.20 21.32
CA THR A 223 1.34 11.82 21.79
C THR A 223 2.48 11.06 21.12
N ARG A 224 3.08 11.63 20.07
CA ARG A 224 4.23 11.05 19.36
C ARG A 224 5.54 11.34 20.13
N PRO A 225 6.56 10.48 20.02
CA PRO A 225 7.83 10.66 20.72
C PRO A 225 8.51 11.98 20.33
N GLU A 226 9.09 12.70 21.29
CA GLU A 226 9.69 14.02 21.04
C GLU A 226 10.90 13.97 20.12
N LYS A 227 11.69 12.89 20.20
CA LYS A 227 12.91 12.66 19.42
C LYS A 227 13.10 11.17 19.19
N ALA A 228 13.96 10.81 18.25
CA ALA A 228 14.39 9.44 18.04
C ALA A 228 15.14 8.88 19.27
N ASN A 229 15.23 7.56 19.36
CA ASN A 229 16.02 6.81 20.33
C ASN A 229 15.64 7.08 21.80
N LEU A 230 14.36 7.35 22.08
CA LEU A 230 13.88 7.32 23.45
C LEU A 230 13.74 5.85 23.90
N PRO A 231 14.20 5.50 25.10
CA PRO A 231 14.14 4.12 25.59
C PRO A 231 12.76 3.78 26.17
N HIS A 232 12.27 2.58 25.86
CA HIS A 232 11.05 2.01 26.41
C HIS A 232 11.28 0.58 26.92
N ASP A 233 10.46 0.18 27.89
CA ASP A 233 10.50 -1.17 28.45
C ASP A 233 9.55 -2.14 27.72
N THR A 234 8.57 -1.59 26.99
CA THR A 234 7.63 -2.32 26.12
C THR A 234 7.55 -1.66 24.77
N PRO A 235 7.39 -2.40 23.66
CA PRO A 235 7.27 -1.81 22.35
C PRO A 235 5.92 -1.08 22.20
N TYR A 236 5.84 -0.16 21.24
CA TYR A 236 4.57 0.31 20.74
C TYR A 236 3.77 -0.85 20.11
N PRO A 237 2.42 -0.78 20.11
CA PRO A 237 1.61 -1.83 19.53
C PRO A 237 1.94 -2.09 18.06
N THR A 238 1.99 -3.37 17.70
CA THR A 238 1.95 -3.80 16.29
C THR A 238 0.49 -4.00 15.90
N LEU A 239 -0.08 -3.01 15.24
CA LEU A 239 -1.45 -3.07 14.76
C LEU A 239 -1.54 -4.01 13.54
N ALA A 240 -2.73 -4.52 13.23
CA ALA A 240 -2.94 -5.24 11.97
C ALA A 240 -2.62 -4.32 10.76
N PRO A 241 -2.10 -4.86 9.64
CA PRO A 241 -1.93 -4.07 8.43
C PRO A 241 -3.28 -3.53 7.95
N TYR A 242 -3.28 -2.36 7.31
CA TYR A 242 -4.52 -1.81 6.76
C TYR A 242 -4.25 -0.83 5.62
N PRO A 243 -4.97 -0.93 4.48
CA PRO A 243 -5.60 -2.17 4.03
C PRO A 243 -4.55 -3.28 3.97
N GLY A 244 -4.84 -4.47 4.45
CA GLY A 244 -3.91 -5.60 4.28
C GLY A 244 -3.92 -6.09 2.83
N TRP A 245 -2.90 -6.87 2.47
CA TRP A 245 -2.82 -7.54 1.17
C TRP A 245 -3.68 -8.81 1.17
N PRO A 246 -4.25 -9.20 0.03
CA PRO A 246 -5.00 -10.44 -0.06
C PRO A 246 -4.05 -11.65 -0.05
N ARG A 247 -4.58 -12.80 0.36
CA ARG A 247 -3.96 -14.08 0.06
C ARG A 247 -4.05 -14.35 -1.43
N TYR A 248 -2.96 -14.84 -2.01
CA TYR A 248 -2.92 -15.32 -3.39
C TYR A 248 -2.76 -16.85 -3.48
N ASP A 249 -2.71 -17.53 -2.33
CA ASP A 249 -2.70 -18.99 -2.22
C ASP A 249 -4.13 -19.55 -2.16
N GLU A 250 -4.58 -20.08 -3.30
CA GLU A 250 -5.39 -21.31 -3.50
C GLU A 250 -6.14 -21.21 -4.84
N ASN A 251 -5.54 -21.79 -5.89
CA ASN A 251 -6.27 -22.53 -6.92
C ASN A 251 -5.66 -23.93 -7.01
#